data_AF-A0AAV8ZJQ3-F1
#
_entry.id   AF-A0AAV8ZJQ3-F1
#
_cell.length_a   1.000
_cell.length_b   1.000
_cell.length_c   1.000
_cell.angle_alpha   90.00
_cell.angle_beta   90.00
_cell.angle_gamma   90.00
#
_symmetry.space_group_name_H-M   'P 1'
#
loop_
_entity.id
_entity.type
_entity.pdbx_description
1 polymer ?
#
loop_
_entity_poly.entity_id
_entity_poly.type
_entity_poly.pdbx_seq_one_letter_code
_entity_poly.pdbx_strand_id
1 'polypeptide(L)'
;MADPDEMRMQALVMRERILGPAHPDTSYYIRYRGAVYADAGKFNRCIELWNYALDMQQSMLERLNPMTQSSLFSFTELFSFMMGEEGKHTTRGRLVPPVDVAEILRVFNKAVKEVELGSLMLERMPNMERDMTYLTRVMVITLHLACLLTRLLDHHTSTEDITKDIHKAIYNLVKLKIKARSGRTALHLACCRDVALLGRYPACQFPSPHLAEVLLKVGADPNPKRRRR
;
A
#
# COMPACT_ATOMS: atom_id res chain seq x y z
N MET A 1 8.31 13.08 -36.69
CA MET A 1 7.85 13.80 -35.48
C MET A 1 7.93 12.82 -34.32
N ALA A 2 8.53 13.20 -33.20
CA ALA A 2 8.63 12.31 -32.03
C ALA A 2 7.23 11.96 -31.51
N ASP A 3 7.04 10.72 -31.07
CA ASP A 3 5.77 10.27 -30.53
C ASP A 3 5.43 11.08 -29.24
N PRO A 4 4.22 11.63 -29.09
CA PRO A 4 3.87 12.42 -27.92
C PRO A 4 4.03 11.69 -26.58
N ASP A 5 3.95 10.36 -26.58
CA ASP A 5 4.17 9.54 -25.38
C ASP A 5 5.65 9.58 -24.97
N GLU A 6 6.53 9.36 -25.95
CA GLU A 6 7.97 9.43 -25.80
C GLU A 6 8.45 10.81 -25.33
N MET A 7 7.94 11.89 -25.91
CA MET A 7 8.26 13.26 -25.48
C MET A 7 7.92 13.49 -24.00
N ARG A 8 6.78 12.97 -23.53
CA ARG A 8 6.38 13.08 -22.12
C ARG A 8 7.27 12.25 -21.22
N MET A 9 7.68 11.05 -21.65
CA MET A 9 8.62 10.22 -20.90
C MET A 9 10.00 10.88 -20.80
N GLN A 10 10.51 11.47 -21.88
CA GLN A 10 11.76 12.23 -21.87
C GLN A 10 11.69 13.43 -20.90
N ALA A 11 10.55 14.14 -20.86
CA ALA A 11 10.36 15.23 -19.90
C ALA A 11 10.41 14.76 -18.43
N LEU A 12 10.01 13.53 -18.12
CA LEU A 12 10.17 12.95 -16.78
C LEU A 12 11.64 12.70 -16.46
N VAL A 13 12.40 12.13 -17.40
CA VAL A 13 13.83 11.88 -17.24
C VAL A 13 14.61 13.19 -17.04
N MET A 14 14.31 14.22 -17.84
CA MET A 14 14.94 15.54 -17.68
C MET A 14 14.61 16.15 -16.32
N ARG A 15 13.34 16.06 -15.88
CA ARG A 15 12.92 16.56 -14.57
C ARG A 15 13.65 15.86 -13.43
N GLU A 16 13.75 14.54 -13.47
CA GLU A 16 14.49 13.78 -12.47
C GLU A 16 15.97 14.18 -12.43
N ARG A 17 16.62 14.38 -13.59
CA ARG A 17 18.02 14.83 -13.65
C ARG A 17 18.23 16.22 -13.09
N ILE A 18 17.30 17.15 -13.32
CA ILE A 18 17.42 18.56 -12.93
C ILE A 18 17.04 18.75 -11.46
N LEU A 19 15.91 18.20 -11.03
CA LEU A 19 15.38 18.40 -9.67
C LEU A 19 15.92 17.38 -8.66
N GLY A 20 16.37 16.23 -9.15
CA GLY A 20 16.78 15.11 -8.32
C GLY A 20 15.62 14.26 -7.80
N PRO A 21 15.93 13.07 -7.24
CA PRO A 21 14.94 12.08 -6.84
C PRO A 21 14.17 12.42 -5.54
N ALA A 22 14.73 13.29 -4.69
CA ALA A 22 14.09 13.73 -3.44
C ALA A 22 13.05 14.84 -3.64
N HIS A 23 13.03 15.49 -4.82
CA HIS A 23 12.14 16.62 -5.07
C HIS A 23 10.69 16.14 -5.23
N PRO A 24 9.70 16.80 -4.59
CA PRO A 24 8.30 16.36 -4.64
C PRO A 24 7.76 16.25 -6.06
N ASP A 25 8.07 17.22 -6.93
CA ASP A 25 7.63 17.22 -8.33
C ASP A 25 8.14 16.02 -9.13
N THR A 26 9.34 15.51 -8.86
CA THR A 26 9.90 14.38 -9.60
C THR A 26 8.96 13.17 -9.48
N SER A 27 8.70 12.74 -8.24
CA SER A 27 7.84 11.59 -7.99
C SER A 27 6.36 11.87 -8.31
N TYR A 28 5.89 13.12 -8.11
CA TYR A 28 4.52 13.52 -8.43
C TYR A 28 4.21 13.36 -9.92
N TYR A 29 5.05 13.89 -10.81
CA TYR A 29 4.78 13.83 -12.26
C TYR A 29 4.94 12.41 -12.83
N ILE A 30 5.84 11.59 -12.27
CA ILE A 30 5.94 10.17 -12.61
C ILE A 30 4.62 9.45 -12.23
N ARG A 31 4.11 9.69 -11.02
CA ARG A 31 2.81 9.13 -10.59
C ARG A 31 1.66 9.63 -11.44
N TYR A 32 1.61 10.91 -11.74
CA TYR A 32 0.60 11.48 -12.62
C TYR A 32 0.60 10.80 -13.99
N ARG A 33 1.78 10.57 -14.56
CA ARG A 33 1.91 9.85 -15.83
C ARG A 33 1.40 8.41 -15.74
N GLY A 34 1.69 7.72 -14.63
CA GLY A 34 1.11 6.40 -14.36
C GLY A 34 -0.42 6.43 -14.32
N ALA A 35 -1.03 7.41 -13.65
CA ALA A 35 -2.48 7.55 -13.60
C ALA A 35 -3.08 7.74 -15.01
N VAL A 36 -2.44 8.56 -15.85
CA VAL A 36 -2.85 8.73 -17.26
C VAL A 36 -2.80 7.40 -18.03
N TYR A 37 -1.84 6.52 -17.73
CA TYR A 37 -1.82 5.18 -18.32
C TYR A 37 -2.97 4.30 -17.81
N ALA A 38 -3.28 4.31 -16.51
CA ALA A 38 -4.43 3.59 -15.98
C ALA A 38 -5.75 4.05 -16.62
N ASP A 39 -5.94 5.37 -16.77
CA ASP A 39 -7.10 5.96 -17.47
C ASP A 39 -7.17 5.57 -18.95
N ALA A 40 -6.04 5.17 -19.54
CA ALA A 40 -5.96 4.65 -20.91
C ALA A 40 -6.09 3.11 -20.98
N GLY A 41 -6.35 2.44 -19.86
CA GLY A 41 -6.42 0.98 -19.74
C GLY A 41 -5.05 0.28 -19.68
N LYS A 42 -3.95 1.04 -19.61
CA LYS A 42 -2.57 0.53 -19.53
C LYS A 42 -2.13 0.38 -18.06
N PHE A 43 -2.84 -0.44 -17.29
CA PHE A 43 -2.61 -0.62 -15.85
C PHE A 43 -1.19 -1.08 -15.50
N ASN A 44 -0.59 -1.99 -16.29
CA ASN A 44 0.78 -2.45 -16.05
C ASN A 44 1.80 -1.30 -16.11
N ARG A 45 1.66 -0.39 -17.09
CA ARG A 45 2.52 0.81 -17.19
C ARG A 45 2.31 1.78 -16.02
N CYS A 46 1.08 1.87 -15.49
CA CYS A 46 0.81 2.61 -14.27
C CYS A 46 1.58 2.03 -13.08
N ILE A 47 1.45 0.71 -12.87
CA ILE A 47 2.08 -0.02 -11.77
C ILE A 47 3.61 0.09 -11.85
N GLU A 48 4.21 -0.04 -13.04
CA GLU A 48 5.65 0.16 -13.27
C GLU A 48 6.12 1.55 -12.81
N LEU A 49 5.49 2.62 -13.32
CA LEU A 49 5.88 3.99 -12.99
C LEU A 49 5.65 4.33 -11.52
N TRP A 50 4.54 3.88 -10.95
CA TRP A 50 4.26 4.12 -9.54
C TRP A 50 5.22 3.38 -8.62
N ASN A 51 5.64 2.16 -8.99
CA ASN A 51 6.65 1.43 -8.23
C ASN A 51 7.99 2.15 -8.29
N TYR A 52 8.39 2.64 -9.46
CA TYR A 52 9.61 3.46 -9.62
C TYR A 52 9.57 4.71 -8.73
N ALA A 53 8.46 5.44 -8.73
CA ALA A 53 8.29 6.60 -7.86
C ALA A 53 8.31 6.23 -6.37
N LEU A 54 7.70 5.11 -5.98
CA LEU A 54 7.68 4.64 -4.60
C LEU A 54 9.08 4.22 -4.13
N ASP A 55 9.84 3.51 -4.98
CA ASP A 55 11.23 3.10 -4.70
C ASP A 55 12.14 4.31 -4.48
N MET A 56 11.97 5.33 -5.32
CA MET A 56 12.65 6.62 -5.18
C MET A 56 12.28 7.32 -3.87
N GLN A 57 10.99 7.39 -3.52
CA GLN A 57 10.53 8.01 -2.28
C GLN A 57 11.06 7.27 -1.04
N GLN A 58 11.01 5.94 -1.02
CA GLN A 58 11.46 5.15 0.13
C GLN A 58 12.98 5.13 0.32
N SER A 59 13.75 5.47 -0.72
CA SER A 59 15.21 5.60 -0.65
C SER A 59 15.68 7.00 -0.27
N MET A 60 14.94 8.04 -0.66
CA MET A 60 15.39 9.43 -0.52
C MET A 60 14.66 10.24 0.56
N LEU A 61 13.42 9.90 0.90
CA LEU A 61 12.62 10.66 1.86
C LEU A 61 12.71 10.04 3.26
N GLU A 62 12.47 10.88 4.27
CA GLU A 62 12.32 10.42 5.66
C GLU A 62 11.17 9.42 5.79
N ARG A 63 11.25 8.56 6.82
CA ARG A 63 10.23 7.54 7.06
C ARG A 63 8.91 8.20 7.39
N LEU A 64 7.83 7.57 6.93
CA LEU A 64 6.47 8.07 7.09
C LEU A 64 6.24 9.42 6.39
N ASN A 65 7.06 9.80 5.39
CA ASN A 65 6.82 11.02 4.62
C ASN A 65 5.43 11.00 3.94
N PRO A 66 4.63 12.08 4.02
CA PRO A 66 3.29 12.14 3.42
C PRO A 66 3.23 11.75 1.94
N MET A 67 4.29 12.02 1.16
CA MET A 67 4.37 11.64 -0.24
C MET A 67 4.41 10.11 -0.42
N THR A 68 5.22 9.42 0.38
CA THR A 68 5.28 7.95 0.41
C THR A 68 3.93 7.35 0.81
N GLN A 69 3.26 7.93 1.83
CA GLN A 69 1.93 7.48 2.26
C GLN A 69 0.89 7.64 1.14
N SER A 70 0.92 8.78 0.45
CA SER A 70 0.04 9.05 -0.69
C SER A 70 0.25 8.02 -1.80
N SER A 71 1.50 7.63 -2.09
CA SER A 71 1.81 6.63 -3.11
C SER A 71 1.27 5.25 -2.75
N LEU A 72 1.51 4.80 -1.52
CA LEU A 72 0.97 3.53 -1.01
C LEU A 72 -0.56 3.52 -1.02
N PHE A 73 -1.18 4.64 -0.67
CA PHE A 73 -2.63 4.78 -0.70
C PHE A 73 -3.18 4.72 -2.13
N SER A 74 -2.56 5.41 -3.09
CA SER A 74 -2.98 5.35 -4.49
C SER A 74 -2.89 3.92 -5.05
N PHE A 75 -1.86 3.15 -4.70
CA PHE A 75 -1.81 1.73 -5.06
C PHE A 75 -2.99 0.94 -4.51
N THR A 76 -3.37 1.21 -3.27
CA THR A 76 -4.53 0.56 -2.63
C THR A 76 -5.82 0.87 -3.41
N GLU A 77 -6.03 2.12 -3.81
CA GLU A 77 -7.17 2.52 -4.65
C GLU A 77 -7.13 1.85 -6.03
N LEU A 78 -5.97 1.85 -6.68
CA LEU A 78 -5.78 1.24 -8.00
C LEU A 78 -6.10 -0.26 -7.98
N PHE A 79 -5.53 -1.01 -7.04
CA PHE A 79 -5.78 -2.44 -6.92
C PHE A 79 -7.22 -2.75 -6.54
N SER A 80 -7.82 -1.96 -5.65
CA SER A 80 -9.24 -2.13 -5.33
C SER A 80 -10.14 -1.87 -6.54
N PHE A 81 -9.83 -0.85 -7.34
CA PHE A 81 -10.53 -0.58 -8.60
C PHE A 81 -10.37 -1.75 -9.57
N MET A 82 -9.14 -2.21 -9.80
CA MET A 82 -8.87 -3.30 -10.74
C MET A 82 -9.59 -4.60 -10.37
N MET A 83 -9.60 -4.98 -9.09
CA MET A 83 -10.33 -6.17 -8.64
C MET A 83 -11.86 -6.00 -8.69
N GLY A 84 -12.37 -4.79 -8.45
CA GLY A 84 -13.81 -4.53 -8.48
C GLY A 84 -14.39 -4.44 -9.90
N GLU A 85 -13.56 -3.99 -10.84
CA GLU A 85 -13.93 -3.80 -12.24
C GLU A 85 -13.33 -4.86 -13.17
N GLU A 86 -12.74 -5.93 -12.63
CA GLU A 86 -12.15 -7.01 -13.41
C GLU A 86 -13.13 -7.56 -14.46
N GLY A 87 -12.66 -7.67 -15.70
CA GLY A 87 -13.49 -8.16 -16.81
C GLY A 87 -14.55 -7.18 -17.31
N LYS A 88 -14.73 -6.01 -16.68
CA LYS A 88 -15.59 -4.94 -17.16
C LYS A 88 -14.83 -3.99 -18.08
N HIS A 89 -15.59 -3.24 -18.88
CA HIS A 89 -15.05 -2.14 -19.67
C HIS A 89 -15.03 -0.85 -18.84
N THR A 90 -13.88 -0.20 -18.81
CA THR A 90 -13.72 1.19 -18.35
C THR A 90 -14.66 2.13 -19.12
N THR A 91 -14.86 3.34 -18.62
CA THR A 91 -15.66 4.39 -19.29
C THR A 91 -15.20 4.67 -20.73
N ARG A 92 -13.96 4.33 -21.08
CA ARG A 92 -13.37 4.47 -22.41
C ARG A 92 -13.38 3.17 -23.24
N GLY A 93 -14.18 2.18 -22.84
CA GLY A 93 -14.35 0.92 -23.55
C GLY A 93 -13.18 -0.06 -23.44
N ARG A 94 -12.21 0.17 -22.55
CA ARG A 94 -11.05 -0.74 -22.36
C ARG A 94 -11.33 -1.77 -21.27
N LEU A 95 -11.02 -3.04 -21.51
CA LEU A 95 -11.15 -4.10 -20.53
C LEU A 95 -10.19 -3.87 -19.36
N VAL A 96 -10.68 -4.04 -18.13
CA VAL A 96 -9.83 -4.04 -16.93
C VAL A 96 -9.23 -5.44 -16.76
N PRO A 97 -7.90 -5.59 -16.82
CA PRO A 97 -7.25 -6.87 -16.64
C PRO A 97 -7.25 -7.28 -15.16
N PRO A 98 -7.13 -8.58 -14.85
CA PRO A 98 -6.84 -9.03 -13.49
C PRO A 98 -5.53 -8.42 -13.01
N VAL A 99 -5.46 -8.11 -11.72
CA VAL A 99 -4.24 -7.67 -11.06
C VAL A 99 -3.39 -8.88 -10.68
N ASP A 100 -2.09 -8.83 -10.98
CA ASP A 100 -1.16 -9.86 -10.54
C ASP A 100 -0.99 -9.79 -9.01
N VAL A 101 -1.18 -10.93 -8.34
CA VAL A 101 -1.01 -11.07 -6.89
C VAL A 101 0.40 -10.66 -6.47
N ALA A 102 1.40 -10.91 -7.31
CA ALA A 102 2.79 -10.51 -7.06
C ALA A 102 2.94 -8.99 -6.91
N GLU A 103 2.16 -8.19 -7.66
CA GLU A 103 2.21 -6.73 -7.57
C GLU A 103 1.57 -6.22 -6.27
N ILE A 104 0.46 -6.82 -5.83
CA ILE A 104 -0.13 -6.47 -4.52
C ILE A 104 0.83 -6.87 -3.39
N LEU A 105 1.41 -8.06 -3.44
CA LEU A 105 2.41 -8.52 -2.47
C LEU A 105 3.64 -7.62 -2.44
N ARG A 106 4.15 -7.20 -3.61
CA ARG A 106 5.28 -6.27 -3.73
C ARG A 106 4.99 -4.96 -3.00
N VAL A 107 3.86 -4.32 -3.26
CA VAL A 107 3.49 -3.05 -2.63
C VAL A 107 3.18 -3.24 -1.14
N PHE A 108 2.50 -4.33 -0.77
CA PHE A 108 2.26 -4.67 0.63
C PHE A 108 3.57 -4.80 1.42
N ASN A 109 4.56 -5.53 0.89
CA ASN A 109 5.87 -5.68 1.54
C ASN A 109 6.60 -4.34 1.67
N LYS A 110 6.51 -3.45 0.68
CA LYS A 110 7.03 -2.08 0.77
C LYS A 110 6.34 -1.27 1.87
N ALA A 111 5.02 -1.40 2.00
CA ALA A 111 4.25 -0.76 3.07
C ALA A 111 4.63 -1.31 4.45
N VAL A 112 4.79 -2.62 4.61
CA VAL A 112 5.28 -3.25 5.85
C VAL A 112 6.67 -2.72 6.22
N LYS A 113 7.56 -2.59 5.24
CA LYS A 113 8.90 -2.02 5.47
C LYS A 113 8.84 -0.57 5.92
N GLU A 114 7.95 0.22 5.34
CA GLU A 114 7.73 1.61 5.75
C GLU A 114 7.23 1.71 7.19
N VAL A 115 6.29 0.84 7.59
CA VAL A 115 5.79 0.75 8.97
C VAL A 115 6.89 0.34 9.94
N GLU A 116 7.70 -0.67 9.59
CA GLU A 116 8.83 -1.14 10.41
C GLU A 116 9.84 0.00 10.66
N LEU A 117 10.32 0.62 9.59
CA LEU A 117 11.34 1.67 9.69
C LEU A 117 10.79 2.94 10.34
N GLY A 118 9.52 3.29 10.09
CA GLY A 118 8.83 4.38 10.76
C GLY A 118 8.67 4.16 12.27
N SER A 119 8.34 2.94 12.69
CA SER A 119 8.28 2.59 14.12
C SER A 119 9.64 2.72 14.78
N LEU A 120 10.70 2.20 14.15
CA LEU A 120 12.08 2.31 14.65
C LEU A 120 12.55 3.76 14.75
N MET A 121 12.17 4.61 13.78
CA MET A 121 12.47 6.05 13.83
C MET A 121 11.81 6.71 15.04
N LEU A 122 10.51 6.46 15.26
CA LEU A 122 9.75 7.03 16.38
C LEU A 122 10.24 6.52 17.75
N GLU A 123 10.70 5.27 17.84
CA GLU A 123 11.28 4.72 19.06
C GLU A 123 12.56 5.43 19.50
N ARG A 124 13.31 6.02 18.56
CA ARG A 124 14.52 6.81 18.84
C ARG A 124 14.22 8.24 19.29
N MET A 125 12.98 8.71 19.08
CA MET A 125 12.56 10.05 19.48
C MET A 125 12.11 10.10 20.95
N PRO A 126 12.28 11.25 21.64
CA PRO A 126 11.72 11.46 22.98
C PRO A 126 10.20 11.35 22.98
N ASN A 127 9.60 10.80 24.04
CA ASN A 127 8.14 10.55 24.10
C ASN A 127 7.27 11.79 23.81
N MET A 128 7.75 13.00 24.14
CA MET A 128 7.00 14.25 23.94
C MET A 128 6.88 14.67 22.47
N GLU A 129 7.76 14.17 21.61
CA GLU A 129 7.83 14.50 20.17
C GLU A 129 7.26 13.38 19.28
N ARG A 130 6.82 12.26 19.88
CA ARG A 130 6.31 11.10 19.14
C ARG A 130 4.92 11.37 18.58
N ASP A 131 4.85 11.80 17.33
CA ASP A 131 3.60 11.81 16.58
C ASP A 131 3.35 10.45 15.89
N MET A 132 2.39 9.69 16.44
CA MET A 132 1.99 8.39 15.91
C MET A 132 0.98 8.50 14.76
N THR A 133 0.56 9.71 14.37
CA THR A 133 -0.50 9.93 13.37
C THR A 133 -0.12 9.33 12.02
N TYR A 134 1.09 9.63 11.55
CA TYR A 134 1.60 9.13 10.29
C TYR A 134 1.87 7.62 10.31
N LEU A 135 2.44 7.08 11.39
CA LEU A 135 2.61 5.63 11.55
C LEU A 135 1.26 4.92 11.51
N THR A 136 0.27 5.45 12.25
CA THR A 136 -1.09 4.91 12.26
C THR A 136 -1.67 4.92 10.86
N ARG A 137 -1.53 6.02 10.13
CA ARG A 137 -2.02 6.13 8.75
C ARG A 137 -1.39 5.08 7.82
N VAL A 138 -0.06 4.90 7.86
CA VAL A 138 0.61 3.88 7.04
C VAL A 138 0.17 2.48 7.45
N MET A 139 0.05 2.18 8.76
CA MET A 139 -0.48 0.89 9.22
C MET A 139 -1.87 0.61 8.65
N VAL A 140 -2.75 1.61 8.59
CA VAL A 140 -4.08 1.46 8.03
C VAL A 140 -4.04 1.22 6.52
N ILE A 141 -3.17 1.91 5.79
CA ILE A 141 -2.96 1.65 4.35
C ILE A 141 -2.49 0.20 4.15
N THR A 142 -1.52 -0.25 4.95
CA THR A 142 -1.02 -1.63 4.91
C THR A 142 -2.13 -2.65 5.19
N LEU A 143 -3.06 -2.37 6.11
CA LEU A 143 -4.20 -3.25 6.37
C LEU A 143 -5.23 -3.28 5.24
N HIS A 144 -5.41 -2.19 4.49
CA HIS A 144 -6.25 -2.20 3.29
C HIS A 144 -5.61 -3.04 2.17
N LEU A 145 -4.28 -2.98 2.02
CA LEU A 145 -3.54 -3.90 1.14
C LEU A 145 -3.66 -5.36 1.62
N ALA A 146 -3.62 -5.60 2.93
CA ALA A 146 -3.88 -6.93 3.48
C ALA A 146 -5.31 -7.41 3.16
N CYS A 147 -6.32 -6.55 3.28
CA CYS A 147 -7.70 -6.87 2.87
C CYS A 147 -7.77 -7.32 1.40
N LEU A 148 -7.08 -6.62 0.49
CA LEU A 148 -7.00 -7.00 -0.93
C LEU A 148 -6.41 -8.40 -1.09
N LEU A 149 -5.29 -8.68 -0.41
CA LEU A 149 -4.67 -10.02 -0.43
C LEU A 149 -5.60 -11.10 0.13
N THR A 150 -6.35 -10.81 1.21
CA THR A 150 -7.28 -11.80 1.78
C THR A 150 -8.46 -12.11 0.86
N ARG A 151 -8.95 -11.14 0.07
CA ARG A 151 -10.00 -11.39 -0.94
C ARG A 151 -9.54 -12.37 -2.01
N LEU A 152 -8.25 -12.36 -2.35
CA LEU A 152 -7.67 -13.31 -3.31
C LEU A 152 -7.63 -14.74 -2.78
N LEU A 153 -7.63 -14.95 -1.46
CA LEU A 153 -7.67 -16.29 -0.86
C LEU A 153 -9.02 -17.00 -1.10
N ASP A 154 -10.10 -16.25 -1.28
CA ASP A 154 -11.46 -16.81 -1.41
C ASP A 154 -11.77 -17.26 -2.85
N HIS A 155 -10.99 -16.82 -3.83
CA HIS A 155 -11.17 -17.24 -5.21
C HIS A 155 -10.56 -18.63 -5.43
N HIS A 156 -11.33 -19.56 -6.01
CA HIS A 156 -10.95 -20.95 -6.34
C HIS A 156 -9.74 -21.10 -7.29
N THR A 157 -9.05 -20.01 -7.61
CA THR A 157 -7.88 -19.91 -8.50
C THR A 157 -6.55 -19.78 -7.74
N SER A 158 -6.57 -19.59 -6.42
CA SER A 158 -5.33 -19.43 -5.64
C SER A 158 -4.61 -20.76 -5.44
N THR A 159 -3.35 -20.84 -5.88
CA THR A 159 -2.49 -21.99 -5.62
C THR A 159 -2.10 -22.05 -4.14
N GLU A 160 -1.71 -23.24 -3.66
CA GLU A 160 -1.21 -23.38 -2.28
C GLU A 160 0.00 -22.46 -2.00
N ASP A 161 0.84 -22.23 -3.00
CA ASP A 161 2.03 -21.39 -2.87
C ASP A 161 1.66 -19.91 -2.71
N ILE A 162 0.72 -19.40 -3.51
CA ILE A 162 0.19 -18.03 -3.37
C ILE A 162 -0.44 -17.85 -1.98
N THR A 163 -1.20 -18.84 -1.53
CA THR A 163 -1.82 -18.83 -0.20
C THR A 163 -0.76 -18.77 0.90
N LYS A 164 0.33 -19.53 0.79
CA LYS A 164 1.45 -19.49 1.74
C LYS A 164 2.16 -18.13 1.71
N ASP A 165 2.38 -17.56 0.53
CA ASP A 165 3.03 -16.26 0.38
C ASP A 165 2.21 -15.12 1.00
N ILE A 166 0.89 -15.12 0.80
CA ILE A 166 -0.02 -14.15 1.44
C ILE A 166 0.03 -14.30 2.97
N HIS A 167 -0.13 -15.51 3.51
CA HIS A 167 -0.05 -15.73 4.95
C HIS A 167 1.32 -15.31 5.51
N LYS A 168 2.42 -15.62 4.81
CA LYS A 168 3.78 -15.23 5.20
C LYS A 168 3.97 -13.72 5.21
N ALA A 169 3.44 -13.02 4.20
CA ALA A 169 3.51 -11.56 4.13
C ALA A 169 2.74 -10.93 5.32
N ILE A 170 1.49 -11.36 5.56
CA ILE A 170 0.69 -10.84 6.68
C ILE A 170 1.33 -11.20 8.03
N TYR A 171 1.90 -12.41 8.17
CA TYR A 171 2.68 -12.80 9.34
C TYR A 171 3.85 -11.85 9.58
N ASN A 172 4.59 -11.44 8.53
CA ASN A 172 5.71 -10.51 8.68
C ASN A 172 5.28 -9.17 9.28
N LEU A 173 4.08 -8.66 8.93
CA LEU A 173 3.51 -7.48 9.58
C LEU A 173 3.21 -7.74 11.07
N VAL A 174 2.52 -8.85 11.37
CA VAL A 174 2.09 -9.19 12.73
C VAL A 174 3.28 -9.42 13.66
N LYS A 175 4.33 -10.09 13.17
CA LYS A 175 5.56 -10.40 13.90
C LYS A 175 6.27 -9.16 14.44
N LEU A 176 6.12 -8.01 13.79
CA LEU A 176 6.73 -6.74 14.22
C LEU A 176 6.14 -6.22 15.54
N LYS A 177 4.94 -6.66 15.93
CA LYS A 177 4.25 -6.25 17.18
C LYS A 177 4.13 -4.74 17.35
N ILE A 178 4.03 -4.02 16.22
CA ILE A 178 3.96 -2.56 16.20
C ILE A 178 2.64 -2.08 16.78
N LYS A 179 2.73 -1.02 17.59
CA LYS A 179 1.59 -0.37 18.24
C LYS A 179 1.40 1.01 17.62
N ALA A 180 0.24 1.23 17.03
CA ALA A 180 -0.20 2.52 16.53
C ALA A 180 -0.60 3.46 17.69
N ARG A 181 -1.19 4.62 17.35
CA ARG A 181 -1.80 5.54 18.32
C ARG A 181 -2.71 4.78 19.30
N SER A 182 -2.66 5.16 20.58
CA SER A 182 -3.37 4.51 21.69
C SER A 182 -3.00 3.04 21.97
N GLY A 183 -1.87 2.56 21.44
CA GLY A 183 -1.39 1.20 21.70
C GLY A 183 -2.09 0.11 20.87
N ARG A 184 -2.86 0.49 19.84
CA ARG A 184 -3.62 -0.42 18.97
C ARG A 184 -2.68 -1.22 18.07
N THR A 185 -2.85 -2.53 18.03
CA THR A 185 -2.14 -3.42 17.09
C THR A 185 -2.85 -3.49 15.74
N ALA A 186 -2.24 -4.16 14.76
CA ALA A 186 -2.87 -4.47 13.47
C ALA A 186 -4.28 -5.07 13.61
N LEU A 187 -4.46 -6.03 14.53
CA LEU A 187 -5.76 -6.67 14.80
C LEU A 187 -6.78 -5.69 15.38
N HIS A 188 -6.38 -4.82 16.31
CA HIS A 188 -7.28 -3.79 16.84
C HIS A 188 -7.75 -2.84 15.74
N LEU A 189 -6.84 -2.38 14.89
CA LEU A 189 -7.14 -1.48 13.79
C LEU A 189 -8.08 -2.14 12.77
N ALA A 190 -7.85 -3.41 12.42
CA ALA A 190 -8.72 -4.18 11.52
C ALA A 190 -10.15 -4.36 12.08
N CYS A 191 -10.35 -4.23 13.38
CA CYS A 191 -11.65 -4.37 14.05
C CYS A 191 -12.30 -3.02 14.41
N CYS A 192 -11.70 -1.87 14.09
CA CYS A 192 -12.21 -0.55 14.48
C CYS A 192 -12.92 0.16 13.31
N ARG A 193 -14.13 0.69 13.55
CA ARG A 193 -14.91 1.46 12.55
C ARG A 193 -14.29 2.82 12.19
N ASP A 194 -13.59 3.46 13.13
CA ASP A 194 -13.03 4.81 12.95
C ASP A 194 -11.78 4.84 12.07
N VAL A 195 -11.37 3.70 11.53
CA VAL A 195 -10.09 3.49 10.86
C VAL A 195 -10.31 3.43 9.34
N ALA A 196 -11.17 4.29 8.80
CA ALA A 196 -11.43 4.35 7.37
C ALA A 196 -10.44 5.29 6.67
N LEU A 197 -9.72 4.79 5.67
CA LEU A 197 -9.12 5.65 4.66
C LEU A 197 -10.21 5.94 3.62
N LEU A 198 -10.74 7.16 3.62
CA LEU A 198 -11.74 7.58 2.65
C LEU A 198 -11.06 7.82 1.29
N GLY A 199 -11.18 6.85 0.39
CA GLY A 199 -10.83 6.95 -1.02
C GLY A 199 -12.05 6.72 -1.91
N ARG A 200 -11.93 6.95 -3.23
CA ARG A 200 -13.03 6.71 -4.17
C ARG A 200 -13.36 5.22 -4.32
N TYR A 201 -12.37 4.36 -4.07
CA TYR A 201 -12.48 2.92 -4.18
C TYR A 201 -11.99 2.26 -2.87
N PRO A 202 -12.86 2.09 -1.87
CA PRO A 202 -12.45 1.50 -0.60
C PRO A 202 -12.09 0.02 -0.77
N ALA A 203 -10.84 -0.32 -0.46
CA ALA A 203 -10.35 -1.71 -0.52
C ALA A 203 -11.03 -2.65 0.48
N CYS A 204 -11.52 -2.15 1.60
CA CYS A 204 -12.42 -2.87 2.50
C CYS A 204 -13.11 -1.86 3.41
N GLN A 205 -14.20 -2.29 4.03
CA GLN A 205 -14.78 -1.57 5.15
C GLN A 205 -14.21 -2.16 6.43
N PHE A 206 -13.80 -1.30 7.37
CA PHE A 206 -13.47 -1.74 8.71
C PHE A 206 -14.69 -1.56 9.63
N PRO A 207 -14.99 -2.54 10.51
CA PRO A 207 -14.24 -3.79 10.77
C PRO A 207 -14.32 -4.80 9.62
N SER A 208 -13.21 -5.51 9.38
CA SER A 208 -13.11 -6.59 8.38
C SER A 208 -12.97 -7.94 9.10
N PRO A 209 -14.05 -8.75 9.21
CA PRO A 209 -14.00 -10.05 9.87
C PRO A 209 -13.00 -11.01 9.22
N HIS A 210 -12.97 -11.02 7.88
CA HIS A 210 -12.06 -11.88 7.12
C HIS A 210 -10.60 -11.57 7.39
N LEU A 211 -10.24 -10.27 7.36
CA LEU A 211 -8.88 -9.86 7.70
C LEU A 211 -8.54 -10.20 9.16
N ALA A 212 -9.48 -10.01 10.09
CA ALA A 212 -9.27 -10.35 11.49
C ALA A 212 -9.01 -11.85 11.70
N GLU A 213 -9.75 -12.72 10.99
CA GLU A 213 -9.55 -14.17 11.01
C GLU A 213 -8.15 -14.54 10.49
N VAL A 214 -7.74 -13.99 9.34
CA VAL A 214 -6.39 -14.25 8.79
C VAL A 214 -5.30 -13.73 9.74
N LEU A 215 -5.48 -12.55 10.32
CA LEU A 215 -4.55 -12.01 11.32
C LEU A 215 -4.41 -12.94 12.53
N LEU A 216 -5.51 -13.47 13.05
CA LEU A 216 -5.50 -14.44 14.15
C LEU A 216 -4.82 -15.75 13.73
N LYS A 217 -5.13 -16.26 12.53
CA LYS A 217 -4.53 -17.49 11.98
C LYS A 217 -3.01 -17.39 11.83
N VAL A 218 -2.49 -16.22 11.47
CA VAL A 218 -1.03 -15.99 11.40
C VAL A 218 -0.43 -15.60 12.76
N GLY A 219 -1.18 -15.61 13.86
CA GLY A 219 -0.66 -15.45 15.22
C GLY A 219 -0.74 -14.03 15.80
N ALA A 220 -1.68 -13.20 15.35
CA ALA A 220 -1.94 -11.92 16.02
C ALA A 220 -2.53 -12.12 17.42
N ASP A 221 -2.01 -11.39 18.40
CA ASP A 221 -2.48 -11.46 19.78
C ASP A 221 -3.78 -10.64 19.97
N PRO A 222 -4.90 -11.26 20.36
CA PRO A 222 -6.15 -10.55 20.65
C PRO A 222 -6.10 -9.73 21.94
N ASN A 223 -5.14 -9.96 22.84
CA ASN A 223 -5.04 -9.31 24.15
C ASN A 223 -3.59 -8.87 24.50
N PRO A 224 -3.03 -7.86 23.82
CA PRO A 224 -1.64 -7.43 24.02
C PRO A 224 -1.34 -6.81 25.39
N LYS A 225 -2.36 -6.64 26.25
CA LYS A 225 -2.23 -6.13 27.63
C LYS A 225 -1.77 -7.18 28.64
N ARG A 226 -1.73 -8.48 28.32
CA ARG A 226 -1.24 -9.52 29.25
C ARG A 226 0.25 -9.81 29.07
N ARG A 227 1.10 -8.85 29.42
CA ARG A 227 2.46 -9.21 29.89
C ARG A 227 2.36 -9.53 31.38
N ARG A 228 2.44 -10.82 31.73
CA ARG A 228 2.75 -11.23 33.10
C ARG A 228 4.09 -10.59 33.50
N ARG A 229 4.11 -10.03 34.70
CA ARG A 229 5.30 -9.54 35.38
C ARG A 229 6.33 -10.65 35.53
#